data_AF-A0A4S9A4Q5-F1
#
_entry.id   AF-A0A4S9A4Q5-F1
#
_cell.length_a   1.000
_cell.length_b   1.000
_cell.length_c   1.000
_cell.angle_alpha   90.00
_cell.angle_beta   90.00
_cell.angle_gamma   90.00
#
_symmetry.space_group_name_H-M   'P 1'
#
loop_
_entity.id
_entity.type
_entity.pdbx_description
1 polymer ?
#
loop_
_entity_poly.entity_id
_entity_poly.type
_entity_poly.pdbx_seq_one_letter_code
_entity_poly.pdbx_strand_id
1 'polypeptide(L)'
;MTWRNIVIHNVEWVSVIERNCGEASATNSFPIADKVMNDAPFAAELYGAWDFGPVIFEDLILIATGDDTRFCTDNPWNYNGATNVSITGVISTVGVDTVTCNIESITLWGPA
;
A
#
# COMPACT_ATOMS: atom_id res chain seq x y z
N MET A 1 -10.77 -6.40 -9.36
CA MET A 1 -10.67 -6.19 -7.90
C MET A 1 -10.35 -4.73 -7.74
N THR A 2 -11.18 -4.00 -7.01
CA THR A 2 -10.99 -2.57 -6.79
C THR A 2 -10.55 -2.39 -5.35
N TRP A 3 -9.51 -1.59 -5.15
CA TRP A 3 -8.95 -1.32 -3.85
C TRP A 3 -8.99 0.19 -3.60
N ARG A 4 -9.47 0.60 -2.42
CA ARG A 4 -9.63 2.00 -2.03
C ARG A 4 -9.15 2.23 -0.61
N ASN A 5 -8.36 3.28 -0.42
CA ASN A 5 -7.91 3.78 0.88
C ASN A 5 -8.49 5.16 1.14
N ILE A 6 -9.00 5.38 2.36
CA ILE A 6 -9.56 6.68 2.77
C ILE A 6 -9.13 6.97 4.21
N VAL A 7 -8.63 8.18 4.48
CA VAL A 7 -8.49 8.68 5.86
C VAL A 7 -9.85 9.12 6.36
N ILE A 8 -10.30 8.56 7.48
CA ILE A 8 -11.51 9.04 8.16
C ILE A 8 -11.08 9.97 9.30
N HIS A 9 -11.50 11.24 9.22
CA HIS A 9 -11.38 12.26 10.26
C HIS A 9 -9.97 12.45 10.88
N ASN A 10 -8.90 12.14 10.13
CA ASN A 10 -7.51 12.14 10.60
C ASN A 10 -7.24 11.23 11.82
N VAL A 11 -8.08 10.21 12.05
CA VAL A 11 -7.92 9.27 13.19
C VAL A 11 -7.51 7.87 12.76
N GLU A 12 -7.98 7.42 11.59
CA GLU A 12 -7.65 6.10 11.04
C GLU A 12 -7.60 6.10 9.51
N TRP A 13 -6.79 5.20 8.97
CA TRP A 13 -6.86 4.80 7.57
C TRP A 13 -7.79 3.61 7.43
N VAL A 14 -8.75 3.70 6.51
CA VAL A 14 -9.67 2.61 6.18
C VAL A 14 -9.36 2.09 4.79
N SER A 15 -9.13 0.78 4.70
CA SER A 15 -8.92 0.06 3.45
C SER A 15 -10.14 -0.78 3.12
N VAL A 16 -10.67 -0.59 1.93
CA VAL A 16 -11.80 -1.37 1.39
C VAL A 16 -11.33 -2.10 0.15
N ILE A 17 -11.50 -3.41 0.16
CA ILE A 17 -11.29 -4.29 -0.99
C ILE A 17 -12.68 -4.72 -1.47
N GLU A 18 -12.95 -4.51 -2.76
CA GLU A 18 -14.15 -5.00 -3.41
C GLU A 18 -13.77 -5.99 -4.52
N ARG A 19 -14.31 -7.22 -4.44
CA ARG A 19 -14.30 -8.10 -5.61
C ARG A 19 -15.28 -7.56 -6.63
N ASN A 20 -14.80 -7.33 -7.86
CA ASN A 20 -15.69 -7.04 -8.98
C ASN A 20 -16.70 -8.19 -9.09
N CYS A 21 -17.98 -7.84 -9.25
CA CYS A 21 -19.19 -8.69 -9.17
C CYS A 21 -19.95 -8.69 -7.82
N GLY A 22 -19.55 -7.89 -6.82
CA GLY A 22 -20.43 -7.56 -5.68
C GLY A 22 -20.62 -8.66 -4.62
N GLU A 23 -19.89 -9.77 -4.73
CA GLU A 23 -20.10 -10.95 -3.87
C GLU A 23 -19.27 -10.93 -2.58
N ALA A 24 -18.25 -10.07 -2.46
CA ALA A 24 -17.46 -9.94 -1.23
C ALA A 24 -16.72 -8.59 -1.16
N SER A 25 -16.81 -7.95 0.01
CA SER A 25 -15.92 -6.86 0.40
C SER A 25 -15.22 -7.19 1.73
N ALA A 26 -14.02 -6.66 1.90
CA ALA A 26 -13.30 -6.68 3.17
C ALA A 26 -12.95 -5.23 3.53
N THR A 27 -13.16 -4.88 4.81
CA THR A 27 -12.82 -3.57 5.35
C THR A 27 -11.92 -3.77 6.57
N ASN A 28 -10.84 -2.99 6.66
CA ASN A 28 -10.01 -2.95 7.86
C ASN A 28 -9.63 -1.50 8.20
N SER A 29 -9.47 -1.23 9.49
CA SER A 29 -9.06 0.06 10.04
C SER A 29 -7.65 -0.03 10.62
N PHE A 30 -6.80 0.93 10.28
CA PHE A 30 -5.43 1.01 10.76
C PHE A 30 -5.22 2.32 11.53
N PRO A 31 -4.75 2.28 12.79
CA PRO A 31 -4.53 3.46 13.64
C PRO A 31 -3.22 4.16 13.29
N ILE A 32 -3.06 4.53 12.01
CA ILE A 32 -1.82 5.06 11.41
C ILE A 32 -2.08 6.36 10.64
N ALA A 33 -3.10 7.13 11.03
CA ALA A 33 -3.53 8.32 10.31
C ALA A 33 -2.50 9.46 10.26
N ASP A 34 -1.47 9.42 11.12
CA ASP A 34 -0.32 10.32 11.07
C ASP A 34 0.69 9.93 9.98
N LYS A 35 0.53 8.76 9.34
CA LYS A 35 1.39 8.28 8.26
C LYS A 35 0.81 8.65 6.90
N VAL A 36 1.73 8.94 5.97
CA VAL A 36 1.40 8.99 4.55
C VAL A 36 1.14 7.57 4.08
N MET A 37 0.00 7.33 3.46
CA MET A 37 -0.34 6.02 2.91
C MET A 37 0.34 5.86 1.55
N ASN A 38 1.65 5.63 1.60
CA ASN A 38 2.48 5.24 0.46
C ASN A 38 2.21 3.81 -0.02
N ASP A 39 1.67 3.00 0.87
CA ASP A 39 1.46 1.60 0.60
C ASP A 39 -0.04 1.33 0.45
N ALA A 40 -0.41 0.55 -0.56
CA ALA A 40 -1.54 -0.32 -0.33
C ALA A 40 -1.20 -1.15 0.91
N PRO A 41 -1.98 -1.15 2.00
CA PRO A 41 -1.65 -1.93 3.16
C PRO A 41 -1.82 -3.38 2.72
N PHE A 42 -0.69 -3.96 2.36
CA PHE A 42 -0.49 -5.38 2.31
C PHE A 42 -0.39 -5.82 3.77
N ALA A 43 -1.54 -5.86 4.42
CA ALA A 43 -1.68 -6.46 5.73
C ALA A 43 -1.58 -7.97 5.54
N ALA A 44 -0.36 -8.50 5.60
CA ALA A 44 -0.17 -9.90 5.92
C ALA A 44 -0.50 -10.06 7.41
N GLU A 45 -1.70 -10.55 7.71
CA GLU A 45 -2.06 -10.91 9.08
C GLU A 45 -1.24 -12.14 9.50
N LEU A 46 -0.19 -11.91 10.28
CA LEU A 46 0.77 -12.94 10.69
C LEU A 46 0.24 -13.73 11.88
N TYR A 47 -0.32 -14.92 11.63
CA TYR A 47 -0.50 -15.94 12.68
C TYR A 47 0.79 -16.80 12.78
N GLY A 48 1.92 -16.22 13.23
CA GLY A 48 3.19 -16.94 13.46
C GLY A 48 4.41 -16.45 12.66
N ALA A 49 5.47 -17.27 12.60
CA ALA A 49 6.68 -16.97 11.84
C ALA A 49 6.43 -17.17 10.33
N TRP A 50 6.70 -16.14 9.54
CA TRP A 50 6.44 -16.09 8.10
C TRP A 50 7.56 -16.79 7.31
N ASP A 51 7.21 -17.69 6.37
CA ASP A 51 8.10 -18.10 5.27
C ASP A 51 7.29 -18.65 4.08
N PHE A 52 6.85 -17.75 3.18
CA PHE A 52 6.39 -18.11 1.83
C PHE A 52 7.50 -17.92 0.79
N GLY A 53 8.74 -17.67 1.22
CA GLY A 53 9.74 -17.02 0.39
C GLY A 53 9.38 -15.57 0.03
N PRO A 54 10.11 -14.96 -0.93
CA PRO A 54 9.84 -13.60 -1.38
C PRO A 54 8.48 -13.47 -2.06
N VAL A 55 7.71 -12.46 -1.66
CA VAL A 55 6.51 -12.00 -2.36
C VAL A 55 6.91 -10.80 -3.21
N ILE A 56 6.73 -10.91 -4.53
CA ILE A 56 7.13 -9.89 -5.50
C ILE A 56 5.89 -9.36 -6.21
N PHE A 57 5.76 -8.03 -6.23
CA PHE A 57 4.83 -7.31 -7.07
C PHE A 57 5.61 -6.63 -8.18
N GLU A 58 5.11 -6.68 -9.41
CA GLU A 58 5.73 -6.09 -10.60
C GLU A 58 4.72 -5.18 -11.31
N ASP A 59 5.22 -4.14 -11.99
CA ASP A 59 4.44 -3.21 -12.81
C ASP A 59 3.26 -2.56 -12.07
N LEU A 60 3.51 -2.01 -10.88
CA LEU A 60 2.46 -1.41 -10.06
C LEU A 60 2.18 0.03 -10.49
N ILE A 61 0.88 0.37 -10.52
CA ILE A 61 0.40 1.73 -10.72
C ILE A 61 -0.50 2.11 -9.53
N LEU A 62 -0.07 3.09 -8.75
CA LEU A 62 -0.88 3.69 -7.68
C LEU A 62 -1.38 5.06 -8.15
N ILE A 63 -2.68 5.31 -8.01
CA ILE A 63 -3.29 6.59 -8.39
C ILE A 63 -3.95 7.19 -7.16
N ALA A 64 -3.53 8.39 -6.78
CA ALA A 64 -4.13 9.17 -5.71
C ALA A 64 -4.79 10.43 -6.28
N THR A 65 -5.92 10.84 -5.72
CA THR A 65 -6.51 12.16 -5.99
C THR A 65 -5.75 13.26 -5.24
N GLY A 66 -5.61 14.42 -5.84
CA GLY A 66 -4.82 15.55 -5.33
C GLY A 66 -3.44 15.64 -5.99
N ASP A 67 -2.53 16.35 -5.32
CA ASP A 67 -1.18 16.67 -5.79
C ASP A 67 -0.06 16.17 -4.86
N ASP A 68 -0.41 15.49 -3.75
CA ASP A 68 0.55 14.96 -2.80
C ASP A 68 1.32 13.78 -3.39
N THR A 69 2.63 13.93 -3.57
CA THR A 69 3.51 12.89 -4.12
C THR A 69 4.20 12.05 -3.04
N ARG A 70 4.03 12.37 -1.75
CA ARG A 70 4.75 11.69 -0.65
C ARG A 70 4.43 10.20 -0.56
N PHE A 71 3.31 9.77 -1.12
CA PHE A 71 2.94 8.36 -1.18
C PHE A 71 3.77 7.57 -2.22
N CYS A 72 4.37 8.24 -3.21
CA CYS A 72 5.18 7.63 -4.24
C CYS A 72 6.66 7.65 -3.82
N THR A 73 7.09 6.67 -3.03
CA THR A 73 8.44 6.62 -2.46
C THR A 73 9.05 5.22 -2.54
N ASP A 74 10.37 5.16 -2.63
CA ASP A 74 11.19 3.94 -2.55
C ASP A 74 11.53 3.53 -1.11
N ASN A 75 11.17 4.35 -0.12
CA ASN A 75 11.39 4.09 1.29
C ASN A 75 10.04 4.06 2.06
N PRO A 76 9.24 3.00 1.85
CA PRO A 76 7.91 2.88 2.42
C PRO A 76 7.95 2.74 3.95
N TRP A 77 6.82 2.96 4.61
CA TRP A 77 6.77 2.78 6.06
C TRP A 77 6.55 1.30 6.42
N ASN A 78 7.57 0.68 7.02
CA ASN A 78 7.51 -0.70 7.45
C ASN A 78 7.06 -0.81 8.91
N TYR A 79 5.80 -1.20 9.13
CA TYR A 79 5.22 -1.33 10.46
C TYR A 79 6.01 -2.30 11.34
N ASN A 80 6.56 -1.80 12.44
CA ASN A 80 7.40 -2.56 13.39
C ASN A 80 8.60 -3.30 12.76
N GLY A 81 9.01 -2.96 11.53
CA GLY A 81 10.03 -3.74 10.83
C GLY A 81 9.61 -5.20 10.59
N ALA A 82 8.32 -5.45 10.37
CA ALA A 82 7.77 -6.81 10.33
C ALA A 82 8.23 -7.65 9.12
N THR A 83 8.76 -7.00 8.07
CA THR A 83 9.25 -7.63 6.84
C THR A 83 10.53 -6.95 6.37
N ASN A 84 11.37 -7.61 5.58
CA ASN A 84 12.27 -6.88 4.71
C ASN A 84 11.51 -6.34 3.49
N VAL A 85 11.92 -5.18 2.97
CA VAL A 85 11.29 -4.54 1.81
C VAL A 85 12.35 -3.97 0.88
N SER A 86 12.15 -4.15 -0.43
CA SER A 86 12.93 -3.50 -1.48
C SER A 86 11.96 -2.97 -2.53
N ILE A 87 12.13 -1.71 -2.92
CA ILE A 87 11.32 -1.05 -3.96
C ILE A 87 12.26 -0.51 -5.04
N THR A 88 11.89 -0.70 -6.31
CA THR A 88 12.64 -0.19 -7.46
C THR A 88 11.75 0.57 -8.45
N GLY A 89 12.36 1.47 -9.22
CA GLY A 89 11.71 2.13 -10.36
C GLY A 89 10.54 3.05 -10.00
N VAL A 90 10.58 3.70 -8.83
CA VAL A 90 9.52 4.62 -8.38
C VAL A 90 9.53 5.91 -9.18
N ILE A 91 8.43 6.22 -9.86
CA ILE A 91 8.25 7.43 -10.68
C ILE A 91 6.87 8.01 -10.44
N SER A 92 6.80 9.26 -9.97
CA SER A 92 5.55 10.01 -9.82
C SER A 92 5.30 10.95 -11.00
N THR A 93 4.07 11.02 -11.47
CA THR A 93 3.57 12.00 -12.44
C THR A 93 2.37 12.73 -11.85
N VAL A 94 2.44 14.06 -11.78
CA VAL A 94 1.36 14.91 -11.26
C VAL A 94 0.49 15.40 -12.43
N GLY A 95 -0.80 15.11 -12.36
CA GLY A 95 -1.85 15.61 -13.26
C GLY A 95 -2.60 16.81 -12.66
N VAL A 96 -3.78 17.12 -13.18
CA VAL A 96 -4.58 18.27 -12.70
C VAL A 96 -5.12 18.03 -11.29
N ASP A 97 -5.68 16.84 -11.03
CA ASP A 97 -6.29 16.48 -9.74
C ASP A 97 -5.89 15.06 -9.29
N THR A 98 -4.84 14.50 -9.88
CA THR A 98 -4.36 13.15 -9.55
C THR A 98 -2.85 13.06 -9.62
N VAL A 99 -2.26 12.24 -8.77
CA VAL A 99 -0.88 11.78 -8.88
C VAL A 99 -0.88 10.31 -9.27
N THR A 100 -0.14 9.97 -10.32
CA THR A 100 0.13 8.58 -10.73
C THR A 100 1.54 8.21 -10.31
N CYS A 101 1.67 7.20 -9.46
CA CYS A 101 2.93 6.58 -9.09
C CYS A 101 3.10 5.26 -9.84
N ASN A 102 4.16 5.13 -10.63
CA ASN A 102 4.58 3.87 -11.21
C ASN A 102 5.71 3.30 -10.37
N ILE A 103 5.67 2.00 -10.11
CA ILE A 103 6.70 1.28 -9.37
C ILE A 103 7.03 0.02 -10.17
N GLU A 104 8.31 -0.18 -10.48
CA GLU A 104 8.76 -1.33 -11.25
C GLU A 104 8.59 -2.62 -10.44
N SER A 105 9.06 -2.63 -9.19
CA SER A 105 8.86 -3.78 -8.31
C SER A 105 8.81 -3.43 -6.83
N ILE A 106 8.07 -4.25 -6.07
CA ILE A 106 8.12 -4.30 -4.60
C ILE A 106 8.36 -5.75 -4.21
N THR A 107 9.42 -6.00 -3.43
CA THR A 107 9.71 -7.34 -2.89
C THR A 107 9.61 -7.31 -1.37
N LEU A 108 8.86 -8.26 -0.80
CA LEU A 108 8.69 -8.48 0.64
C LEU A 108 9.19 -9.88 1.00
N TRP A 109 9.99 -10.03 2.06
CA TRP A 109 10.49 -11.35 2.48
C TRP A 109 10.82 -11.41 3.97
N GLY A 110 10.93 -12.63 4.50
CA GLY A 110 11.25 -12.90 5.90
C GLY A 110 12.58 -13.64 6.14
N PRO A 111 13.01 -13.73 7.42
CA PRO A 111 12.65 -12.79 8.49
C PRO A 111 13.40 -11.45 8.32
N ALA A 112 12.86 -10.37 8.90
CA ALA A 112 13.49 -9.05 8.93
C ALA A 112 14.86 -9.07 9.61
#